data_AF-A0A536I0H2-F1
#
_entry.id   AF-A0A536I0H2-F1
#
_cell.length_a   1.000
_cell.length_b   1.000
_cell.length_c   1.000
_cell.angle_alpha   90.00
_cell.angle_beta   90.00
_cell.angle_gamma   90.00
#
_symmetry.space_group_name_H-M   'P 1'
#
loop_
_entity.id
_entity.type
_entity.pdbx_description
1 polymer ?
#
loop_
_entity_poly.entity_id
_entity_poly.type
_entity_poly.pdbx_seq_one_letter_code
_entity_poly.pdbx_strand_id
1 'polypeptide(L)'
;MVDAGTGDGRYSLHVARTRADTLVIGVDASADALAYASRRAVRHRLPNLVLQRRRGPGLACVSHAWLLPRSAARPSRAVSDTSARSDIARTDVDLAHSSLAKAT
;
A
#
# COMPACT_ATOMS: atom_id res chain seq x y z
N MET A 1 -4.46 -7.97 -12.64
CA MET A 1 -3.24 -8.61 -12.08
C MET A 1 -2.99 -8.05 -10.70
N VAL A 2 -2.55 -8.88 -9.75
CA VAL A 2 -2.08 -8.43 -8.43
C VAL A 2 -0.61 -8.82 -8.27
N ASP A 3 0.21 -7.86 -7.85
CA ASP A 3 1.64 -8.02 -7.61
C ASP A 3 1.93 -7.71 -6.14
N ALA A 4 2.41 -8.69 -5.38
CA ALA A 4 2.63 -8.58 -3.94
C ALA A 4 4.13 -8.48 -3.65
N GLY A 5 4.55 -7.41 -2.97
CA GLY A 5 5.97 -7.05 -2.89
C GLY A 5 6.44 -6.35 -4.17
N THR A 6 5.60 -5.47 -4.72
CA THR A 6 5.83 -4.75 -5.99
C THR A 6 7.15 -3.98 -6.04
N GLY A 7 7.70 -3.58 -4.88
CA GLY A 7 8.93 -2.82 -4.79
C GLY A 7 8.89 -1.54 -5.61
N ASP A 8 9.87 -1.38 -6.51
CA ASP A 8 9.99 -0.21 -7.39
C ASP A 8 9.01 -0.21 -8.58
N GLY A 9 8.16 -1.24 -8.69
CA GLY A 9 7.06 -1.34 -9.62
C GLY A 9 7.42 -1.70 -11.05
N ARG A 10 8.65 -2.14 -11.37
CA ARG A 10 9.06 -2.44 -12.77
C ARG A 10 8.11 -3.39 -13.49
N TYR A 11 7.77 -4.51 -12.87
CA TYR A 11 6.90 -5.50 -13.49
C TYR A 11 5.47 -4.98 -13.65
N SER A 12 4.91 -4.42 -12.57
CA SER A 12 3.58 -3.79 -12.59
C SER A 12 3.46 -2.68 -13.65
N LEU A 13 4.48 -1.81 -13.79
CA LEU A 13 4.55 -0.77 -14.81
C LEU A 13 4.63 -1.35 -16.23
N HIS A 14 5.40 -2.42 -16.44
CA HIS A 14 5.51 -3.08 -17.74
C HIS A 14 4.17 -3.66 -18.18
N VAL A 15 3.47 -4.37 -17.28
CA VAL A 15 2.16 -4.97 -17.59
C VAL A 15 1.13 -3.88 -17.87
N ALA A 16 1.05 -2.83 -17.04
CA ALA A 16 0.12 -1.74 -17.24
C ALA A 16 0.31 -1.01 -18.57
N ARG A 17 1.56 -0.87 -19.04
CA ARG A 17 1.89 -0.28 -20.35
C ARG A 17 1.51 -1.15 -21.53
N THR A 18 1.72 -2.46 -21.40
CA THR A 18 1.54 -3.40 -22.52
C THR A 18 0.11 -3.89 -22.65
N ARG A 19 -0.68 -3.78 -21.58
CA ARG A 19 -2.06 -4.27 -21.50
C ARG A 19 -2.99 -3.21 -20.93
N ALA A 20 -3.40 -2.27 -21.77
CA ALA A 20 -4.25 -1.14 -21.38
C ALA A 20 -5.63 -1.57 -20.86
N ASP A 21 -6.10 -2.76 -21.26
CA ASP A 21 -7.34 -3.39 -20.83
C ASP A 21 -7.26 -4.09 -19.46
N THR A 22 -6.04 -4.27 -18.93
CA THR A 22 -5.81 -4.99 -17.68
C THR A 22 -5.61 -4.00 -16.53
N LEU A 23 -6.45 -4.09 -15.49
CA LEU A 23 -6.19 -3.42 -14.22
C LEU A 23 -5.04 -4.14 -13.48
N VAL A 24 -4.01 -3.37 -13.11
CA VAL A 24 -2.86 -3.83 -12.33
C VAL A 24 -2.90 -3.21 -10.94
N ILE A 25 -2.76 -4.04 -9.91
CA ILE A 25 -2.70 -3.62 -8.51
C ILE A 25 -1.35 -4.05 -7.93
N GLY A 26 -0.49 -3.09 -7.65
CA GLY A 26 0.78 -3.33 -6.97
C GLY A 26 0.68 -3.03 -5.48
N VAL A 27 1.11 -3.97 -4.63
CA VAL A 27 1.04 -3.85 -3.17
C VAL A 27 2.43 -4.00 -2.57
N ASP A 28 2.82 -3.04 -1.74
CA ASP A 28 4.11 -3.09 -1.03
C ASP A 28 4.03 -2.46 0.37
N ALA A 29 4.94 -2.84 1.27
CA ALA A 29 5.07 -2.24 2.60
C ALA A 29 5.93 -0.96 2.57
N SER A 30 6.90 -0.89 1.67
CA SER A 30 7.85 0.21 1.49
C SER A 30 7.17 1.44 0.89
N ALA A 31 7.13 2.52 1.67
CA ALA A 31 6.59 3.79 1.22
C ALA A 31 7.45 4.42 0.11
N ASP A 32 8.78 4.32 0.23
CA ASP A 32 9.72 4.94 -0.70
C ASP A 32 9.67 4.28 -2.08
N ALA A 33 9.58 2.95 -2.10
CA ALA A 33 9.48 2.18 -3.33
C ALA A 33 8.17 2.50 -4.07
N LEU A 34 7.04 2.57 -3.34
CA LEU A 34 5.76 2.99 -3.92
C LEU A 34 5.77 4.44 -4.37
N ALA A 35 6.40 5.37 -3.64
CA ALA A 35 6.53 6.75 -4.08
C ALA A 35 7.30 6.86 -5.41
N TYR A 36 8.35 6.04 -5.56
CA TYR A 36 9.10 5.96 -6.81
C TYR A 36 8.27 5.39 -7.96
N ALA A 37 7.56 4.28 -7.72
CA ALA A 37 6.66 3.66 -8.69
C ALA A 37 5.53 4.61 -9.10
N SER A 38 4.90 5.32 -8.17
CA SER A 38 3.83 6.28 -8.42
C SER A 38 4.27 7.44 -9.31
N ARG A 39 5.46 8.01 -9.06
CA ARG A 39 6.02 9.06 -9.93
C ARG A 39 6.20 8.58 -11.37
N ARG A 40 6.60 7.31 -11.56
CA ARG A 40 6.70 6.71 -12.89
C ARG A 40 5.31 6.45 -13.49
N ALA A 41 4.36 5.93 -12.72
CA ALA A 41 3.00 5.69 -13.20
C ALA A 41 2.36 6.98 -13.75
N VAL A 42 2.50 8.10 -13.03
CA VAL A 42 2.03 9.43 -13.47
C VAL A 42 2.77 9.89 -14.73
N ARG A 43 4.10 9.82 -14.74
CA ARG A 43 4.92 10.21 -15.90
C ARG A 43 4.51 9.47 -17.18
N HIS A 44 4.14 8.21 -17.05
CA HIS A 44 3.76 7.35 -18.17
C HIS A 44 2.26 7.28 -18.42
N ARG A 45 1.44 8.07 -17.69
CA ARG A 45 -0.01 8.15 -17.83
C ARG A 45 -0.67 6.78 -17.84
N LEU A 46 -0.45 6.00 -16.78
CA LEU A 46 -0.98 4.64 -16.64
C LEU A 46 -2.22 4.65 -15.71
N PRO A 47 -3.43 4.91 -16.24
CA PRO A 47 -4.64 4.98 -15.41
C PRO A 47 -5.08 3.59 -14.91
N ASN A 48 -4.60 2.52 -15.54
CA ASN A 48 -4.90 1.13 -15.20
C ASN A 48 -3.94 0.55 -14.13
N LEU A 49 -3.11 1.37 -13.48
CA LEU A 49 -2.20 0.95 -12.41
C LEU A 49 -2.59 1.60 -11.08
N VAL A 50 -2.91 0.77 -10.10
CA VAL A 50 -3.15 1.17 -8.70
C VAL A 50 -1.99 0.69 -7.84
N LEU A 51 -1.46 1.57 -7.01
CA LEU A 51 -0.37 1.28 -6.08
C LEU A 51 -0.87 1.48 -4.65
N GLN A 52 -0.90 0.39 -3.89
CA GLN A 52 -1.44 0.37 -2.53
C GLN A 52 -0.34 0.07 -1.52
N ARG A 53 -0.18 0.97 -0.54
CA ARG A 53 0.68 0.69 0.61
C ARG A 53 -0.03 -0.26 1.57
N ARG A 54 0.61 -1.39 1.87
CA ARG A 54 0.21 -2.25 2.98
C ARG A 54 0.75 -1.67 4.28
N ARG A 55 -0.15 -1.16 5.12
CA ARG A 55 0.16 -0.80 6.51
C ARG A 55 -0.16 -2.00 7.41
N GLY A 56 0.79 -2.39 8.24
CA GLY A 56 0.67 -3.50 9.18
C GLY A 56 1.97 -3.63 9.97
N PRO A 57 2.00 -4.39 11.08
CA PRO A 57 3.25 -4.67 11.79
C PRO A 57 4.22 -5.21 10.73
N GLY A 58 5.33 -4.47 10.56
CA GLY A 58 6.25 -4.68 9.45
C GLY A 58 6.53 -6.17 9.37
N LEU A 59 6.28 -6.77 8.21
CA LEU A 59 6.91 -8.04 7.90
C LEU A 59 8.39 -7.70 7.78
N ALA A 60 9.06 -7.58 8.93
CA ALA A 60 10.49 -7.58 9.05
C ALA A 60 10.92 -8.82 8.29
N CYS A 61 11.46 -8.59 7.09
CA CYS A 61 12.14 -9.56 6.26
C CYS A 61 11.72 -11.02 6.53
N VAL A 62 10.64 -11.49 5.89
CA VAL A 62 10.40 -12.95 5.83
C VAL A 62 11.40 -13.56 4.85
N SER A 63 12.69 -13.38 5.10
CA SER A 63 13.70 -14.24 4.52
C SER A 63 13.64 -15.56 5.29
N HIS A 64 13.28 -16.64 4.59
CA HIS A 64 13.36 -18.04 5.04
C HIS A 64 12.39 -18.56 6.12
N ALA A 65 11.55 -17.75 6.78
CA ALA A 65 10.66 -18.28 7.84
C ALA A 65 9.57 -19.27 7.36
N TRP A 66 9.25 -19.29 6.06
CA TRP A 66 8.32 -20.26 5.48
C TRP A 66 8.91 -21.68 5.30
N LEU A 67 10.20 -21.88 5.59
CA LEU A 67 10.88 -23.18 5.45
C LEU A 67 11.12 -23.92 6.78
N LEU A 68 10.69 -23.37 7.92
CA LEU A 68 10.83 -24.06 9.21
C LEU A 68 9.53 -24.78 9.60
N PRO A 69 9.58 -26.09 9.94
CA PRO A 69 8.42 -26.81 10.42
C PRO A 69 7.89 -26.17 11.71
N ARG A 70 6.57 -26.09 11.79
CA ARG A 70 5.74 -25.32 12.73
C ARG A 70 5.85 -25.70 14.22
N SER A 71 6.88 -26.44 14.65
CA SER A 71 6.93 -27.05 15.99
C SER A 71 7.81 -26.35 17.03
N ALA A 72 8.49 -25.22 16.73
CA ALA A 72 9.53 -24.71 17.64
C ALA A 72 9.46 -23.22 18.03
N ALA A 73 8.29 -22.57 18.03
CA ALA A 73 8.20 -21.18 18.50
C ALA A 73 7.10 -21.00 19.56
N ARG A 74 7.51 -21.13 20.84
CA ARG A 74 6.80 -20.49 21.97
C ARG A 74 6.78 -18.97 21.73
N PRO A 75 5.65 -18.27 21.86
CA PRO A 75 5.63 -16.83 21.71
C PRO A 75 6.14 -16.16 22.99
N SER A 76 7.39 -15.72 22.99
CA SER A 76 7.87 -14.70 23.93
C SER A 76 7.31 -13.35 23.51
N ARG A 77 6.45 -12.77 24.37
CA ARG A 77 5.92 -11.40 24.29
C ARG A 77 7.02 -10.41 23.90
N ALA A 78 6.95 -9.84 22.70
CA ALA A 78 7.67 -8.63 22.36
C ALA A 78 6.78 -7.43 22.70
N VAL A 79 7.17 -6.71 23.74
CA VAL A 79 6.67 -5.38 24.10
C VAL A 79 6.87 -4.45 22.91
N SER A 80 5.79 -3.82 22.44
CA SER A 80 5.88 -2.73 21.46
C SER A 80 5.72 -1.41 22.20
N ASP A 81 6.82 -0.66 22.26
CA ASP A 81 6.87 0.67 22.83
C ASP A 81 5.96 1.62 22.04
N THR A 82 5.02 2.25 22.74
CA THR A 82 4.08 3.20 22.17
C THR A 82 4.69 4.59 22.33
N SER A 83 5.44 5.05 21.33
CA SER A 83 5.78 6.46 21.21
C SER A 83 6.18 6.83 19.79
N ALA A 84 5.17 7.20 19.00
CA ALA A 84 5.32 8.20 17.95
C ALA A 84 3.96 8.87 17.74
N ARG A 85 3.72 9.85 18.62
CA ARG A 85 2.93 11.08 18.44
C ARG A 85 1.97 11.15 17.24
N SER A 86 0.69 11.27 17.60
CA SER A 86 -0.23 12.31 17.13
C SER A 86 0.31 13.23 16.04
N ASP A 87 -0.27 13.12 14.84
CA ASP A 87 -0.68 14.21 13.95
C ASP A 87 -1.16 13.61 12.62
N ILE A 88 -2.33 12.97 12.64
CA ILE A 88 -3.08 12.71 11.41
C ILE A 88 -4.13 13.80 11.31
N ALA A 89 -3.78 14.83 10.54
CA ALA A 89 -4.70 15.85 10.08
C ALA A 89 -5.95 15.17 9.50
N ARG A 90 -7.11 15.60 10.01
CA ARG A 90 -8.43 15.33 9.44
C ARG A 90 -8.39 15.69 7.95
N THR A 91 -8.62 14.73 7.08
CA THR A 91 -8.87 15.01 5.67
C THR A 91 -10.34 15.35 5.51
N ASP A 92 -10.60 16.59 5.12
CA ASP A 92 -11.90 17.18 4.79
C ASP A 92 -12.57 16.49 3.59
N VAL A 93 -13.19 15.33 3.83
CA VAL A 93 -14.12 14.70 2.88
C VAL A 93 -15.44 14.45 3.60
N ASP A 94 -16.07 15.52 4.10
CA ASP A 94 -17.47 15.51 4.57
C ASP A 94 -18.19 16.85 4.33
N LEU A 95 -17.63 17.69 3.46
CA LEU A 95 -18.17 19.02 3.13
C LEU A 95 -18.73 19.05 1.70
N ALA A 96 -19.67 18.13 1.41
CA ALA A 96 -20.41 18.17 0.13
C ALA A 96 -21.86 17.62 0.20
N HIS A 97 -22.47 17.48 1.39
CA HIS A 97 -23.86 16.99 1.50
C HIS A 97 -24.81 17.79 2.40
N SER A 98 -24.45 19.00 2.85
CA SER A 98 -25.30 19.80 3.75
C SER A 98 -25.80 21.13 3.18
N SER A 99 -25.86 21.30 1.86
CA SER A 99 -26.45 22.50 1.23
C SER A 99 -27.73 22.20 0.46
N LEU A 100 -28.72 21.55 1.07
CA LEU A 100 -30.08 21.49 0.50
C LEU A 100 -31.17 21.13 1.53
N ALA A 101 -31.26 21.87 2.63
CA ALA A 101 -32.44 21.80 3.51
C ALA A 101 -32.56 23.06 4.39
N LYS A 102 -32.92 24.19 3.79
CA LYS A 102 -33.66 25.29 4.46
C LYS A 102 -34.11 26.30 3.40
N ALA A 103 -35.17 25.92 2.70
CA ALA A 103 -36.00 26.84 1.94
C ALA A 103 -37.44 26.46 2.25
N THR A 104 -37.96 27.01 3.35
CA THR A 104 -39.36 27.40 3.60
C THR A 104 -39.48 28.01 4.98
#